data_AF-A0A5B9PAK3-F1
#
_entry.id   AF-A0A5B9PAK3-F1
#
_cell.length_a   1.000
_cell.length_b   1.000
_cell.length_c   1.000
_cell.angle_alpha   90.00
_cell.angle_beta   90.00
_cell.angle_gamma   90.00
#
_symmetry.space_group_name_H-M   'P 1'
#
loop_
_entity.id
_entity.type
_entity.pdbx_description
1 polymer ?
#
loop_
_entity_poly.entity_id
_entity_poly.type
_entity_poly.pdbx_seq_one_letter_code
_entity_poly.pdbx_strand_id
1 'polypeptide(L)'
;MKRSAAILGPTPPFLRWTIVVPCPFRDADAKNLTDAAFRELRSLRAVAVGELERRIVDGVCLHPDADSNRPGEALGFPVEEVYAAYGGKKEADAACLRCPANVPVASSELDGEVEFSKAGCFGWLPFGNDDGASGFMALMECEGSGRETQGLSIVDQFEAAFLSQEDSGLFPTTSPRWFGVWSQGKFTKQQLVWLDRVCQQIDSASIAWQRLARAVRVSIEHDLEFRVDLTPAGSSDGVCWHVESCCSCCGASDPEALCKVCGTKAAPLRARKTRVLGLRPYLKLVAIFGAEETKRLCEK
;
A
#
# COMPACT_ATOMS: atom_id res chain seq x y z
N MET A 1 12.21 24.84 -0.78
CA MET A 1 12.57 23.54 -0.19
C MET A 1 12.89 22.53 -1.30
N LYS A 2 14.14 22.05 -1.40
CA LYS A 2 14.49 20.92 -2.28
C LYS A 2 13.82 19.66 -1.73
N ARG A 3 12.96 19.02 -2.53
CA ARG A 3 12.24 17.81 -2.15
C ARG A 3 13.20 16.63 -2.25
N SER A 4 13.28 15.81 -1.22
CA SER A 4 13.99 14.54 -1.31
C SER A 4 13.25 13.65 -2.32
N ALA A 5 13.98 13.17 -3.32
CA ALA A 5 13.48 12.14 -4.23
C ALA A 5 13.16 10.90 -3.39
N ALA A 6 11.92 10.43 -3.48
CA ALA A 6 11.44 9.42 -2.57
C ALA A 6 11.68 7.99 -3.09
N ILE A 7 11.80 7.86 -4.41
CA ILE A 7 12.15 6.62 -5.10
C ILE A 7 13.03 7.00 -6.30
N LEU A 8 14.14 6.29 -6.48
CA LEU A 8 15.00 6.36 -7.66
C LEU A 8 15.21 4.94 -8.17
N GLY A 9 15.07 4.74 -9.47
CA GLY A 9 15.30 3.44 -10.11
C GLY A 9 14.02 2.62 -10.33
N PRO A 10 14.15 1.30 -10.57
CA PRO A 10 13.03 0.42 -10.91
C PRO A 10 12.05 0.27 -9.74
N THR A 11 10.78 0.09 -10.06
CA THR A 11 9.71 -0.20 -9.09
C THR A 11 9.04 -1.50 -9.48
N PRO A 12 8.83 -2.45 -8.54
CA PRO A 12 8.14 -3.70 -8.84
C PRO A 12 6.69 -3.43 -9.25
N PRO A 13 6.02 -4.38 -9.92
CA PRO A 13 4.57 -4.33 -10.02
C PRO A 13 3.94 -4.48 -8.63
N PHE A 14 2.72 -3.96 -8.48
CA PHE A 14 2.02 -3.99 -7.20
C PHE A 14 0.51 -3.90 -7.38
N LEU A 15 -0.22 -4.46 -6.43
CA LEU A 15 -1.64 -4.28 -6.29
C LEU A 15 -1.88 -3.05 -5.43
N ARG A 16 -2.78 -2.14 -5.82
CA ARG A 16 -3.42 -1.20 -4.90
C ARG A 16 -4.80 -1.71 -4.56
N TRP A 17 -5.26 -1.48 -3.34
CA TRP A 17 -6.61 -1.89 -2.95
C TRP A 17 -7.24 -0.85 -2.02
N THR A 18 -8.58 -0.82 -2.03
CA THR A 18 -9.36 -0.02 -1.10
C THR A 18 -10.75 -0.64 -0.87
N ILE A 19 -11.25 -0.47 0.35
CA ILE A 19 -12.63 -0.80 0.71
C ILE A 19 -13.47 0.47 0.56
N VAL A 20 -14.56 0.39 -0.18
CA VAL A 20 -15.44 1.52 -0.50
C VAL A 20 -16.46 1.71 0.63
N VAL A 21 -16.43 2.90 1.23
CA VAL A 21 -17.35 3.37 2.26
C VAL A 21 -17.36 4.90 2.25
N PRO A 22 -18.50 5.57 2.52
CA PRO A 22 -18.52 7.02 2.71
C PRO A 22 -17.51 7.44 3.78
N CYS A 23 -16.68 8.45 3.48
CA CYS A 23 -15.66 8.93 4.39
C CYS A 23 -15.46 10.43 4.16
N PRO A 24 -15.40 11.26 5.22
CA PRO A 24 -15.26 12.70 5.10
C PRO A 24 -13.89 13.15 4.56
N PHE A 25 -12.93 12.24 4.49
CA PHE A 25 -11.54 12.54 4.13
C PHE A 25 -11.13 12.03 2.75
N ARG A 26 -12.03 11.39 2.01
CA ARG A 26 -11.76 10.92 0.65
C ARG A 26 -12.95 11.10 -0.28
N ASP A 27 -12.67 11.30 -1.56
CA ASP A 27 -13.70 11.30 -2.60
C ASP A 27 -14.05 9.86 -2.99
N ALA A 28 -15.20 9.36 -2.52
CA ALA A 28 -15.68 8.01 -2.81
C ALA A 28 -16.04 7.80 -4.31
N ASP A 29 -16.28 8.89 -5.05
CA ASP A 29 -16.67 8.86 -6.46
C ASP A 29 -15.48 9.06 -7.41
N ALA A 30 -14.26 9.14 -6.87
CA ALA A 30 -13.05 9.27 -7.66
C ALA A 30 -12.92 8.13 -8.68
N LYS A 31 -12.68 8.48 -9.95
CA LYS A 31 -12.53 7.53 -11.06
C LYS A 31 -11.41 6.49 -10.82
N ASN A 32 -10.38 6.86 -10.08
CA ASN A 32 -9.29 5.98 -9.64
C ASN A 32 -9.24 5.98 -8.12
N LEU A 33 -10.24 5.32 -7.51
CA LEU A 33 -10.47 5.38 -6.07
C LEU A 33 -9.30 4.81 -5.26
N THR A 34 -8.58 3.80 -5.76
CA THR A 34 -7.45 3.23 -5.01
C THR A 34 -6.29 4.23 -4.91
N ASP A 35 -5.95 4.95 -5.99
CA ASP A 35 -4.93 6.00 -6.00
C ASP A 35 -5.38 7.24 -5.23
N ALA A 36 -6.65 7.62 -5.33
CA ALA A 36 -7.23 8.73 -4.57
C ALA A 36 -7.17 8.46 -3.06
N ALA A 37 -7.67 7.30 -2.60
CA ALA A 37 -7.64 6.92 -1.21
C ALA A 37 -6.20 6.93 -0.64
N PHE A 38 -5.22 6.44 -1.40
CA PHE A 38 -3.82 6.56 -1.02
C PHE A 38 -3.37 8.02 -0.87
N ARG A 39 -3.60 8.85 -1.89
CA ARG A 39 -3.17 10.26 -1.89
C ARG A 39 -3.75 11.05 -0.72
N GLU A 40 -5.01 10.79 -0.40
CA GLU A 40 -5.78 11.56 0.57
C GLU A 40 -5.55 11.09 2.01
N LEU A 41 -5.30 9.79 2.22
CA LEU A 41 -5.25 9.21 3.56
C LEU A 41 -3.84 8.81 4.03
N ARG A 42 -2.83 8.81 3.16
CA ARG A 42 -1.45 8.39 3.51
C ARG A 42 -0.85 9.14 4.70
N SER A 43 -1.11 10.44 4.84
CA SER A 43 -0.53 11.21 5.95
C SER A 43 -1.14 10.79 7.28
N LEU A 44 -2.45 10.56 7.31
CA LEU A 44 -3.13 10.03 8.49
C LEU A 44 -2.66 8.62 8.84
N ARG A 45 -2.42 7.77 7.82
CA ARG A 45 -1.81 6.46 8.01
C ARG A 45 -0.42 6.56 8.63
N ALA A 46 0.44 7.45 8.11
CA ALA A 46 1.79 7.65 8.64
C ALA A 46 1.80 8.08 10.12
N VAL A 47 0.81 8.86 10.56
CA VAL A 47 0.61 9.16 12.00
C VAL A 47 0.33 7.88 12.78
N ALA A 48 -0.65 7.08 12.35
CA ALA A 48 -1.03 5.86 13.06
C ALA A 48 0.12 4.84 13.13
N VAL A 49 0.89 4.70 12.06
CA VAL A 49 2.10 3.85 12.06
C VAL A 49 3.15 4.43 13.02
N GLY A 50 3.33 5.74 13.07
CA GLY A 50 4.22 6.39 14.04
C GLY A 50 3.78 6.25 15.51
N GLU A 51 2.48 6.22 15.77
CA GLU A 51 1.92 5.91 17.11
C GLU A 51 2.26 4.46 17.51
N LEU A 52 1.94 3.50 16.63
CA LEU A 52 2.19 2.07 16.82
C LEU A 52 3.68 1.78 17.08
N GLU A 53 4.57 2.34 16.26
CA GLU A 53 6.01 2.16 16.35
C GLU A 53 6.69 3.06 17.42
N ARG A 54 5.89 3.81 18.21
CA ARG A 54 6.38 4.73 19.25
C ARG A 54 7.47 5.69 18.72
N ARG A 55 7.23 6.26 17.53
CA ARG A 55 8.11 7.22 16.85
C ARG A 55 7.70 8.68 17.02
N ILE A 56 6.67 8.95 17.81
CA ILE A 56 6.23 10.31 18.10
C ILE A 56 6.95 10.82 19.36
N VAL A 57 7.76 11.86 19.19
CA VAL A 57 8.51 12.54 20.26
C VAL A 57 8.10 14.00 20.26
N ASP A 58 7.62 14.51 21.39
CA ASP A 58 7.16 15.90 21.56
C ASP A 58 6.23 16.41 20.44
N GLY A 59 5.29 15.55 20.01
CA GLY A 59 4.33 15.87 18.95
C GLY A 59 4.89 15.80 17.52
N VAL A 60 6.12 15.33 17.34
CA VAL A 60 6.77 15.13 16.03
C VAL A 60 6.93 13.65 15.76
N CYS A 61 6.40 13.17 14.63
CA CYS A 61 6.61 11.80 14.16
C CYS A 61 7.92 11.73 13.37
N LEU A 62 8.88 10.96 13.86
CA LEU A 62 10.17 10.75 13.20
C LEU A 62 10.08 9.68 12.11
N HIS A 63 10.77 9.85 10.99
CA HIS A 63 10.93 8.77 10.00
C HIS A 63 11.66 7.56 10.64
N PRO A 64 11.36 6.31 10.24
CA PRO A 64 12.06 5.13 10.77
C PRO A 64 13.60 5.23 10.71
N ASP A 65 14.12 5.81 9.62
CA ASP A 65 15.57 6.02 9.42
C ASP A 65 16.14 7.29 10.09
N ALA A 66 15.38 7.99 10.95
CA ALA A 66 15.87 9.18 11.63
C ALA A 66 16.98 8.82 12.64
N ASP A 67 18.15 9.45 12.48
CA ASP A 67 19.38 9.12 13.21
C ASP A 67 19.95 10.38 13.87
N SER A 68 20.22 10.32 15.18
CA SER A 68 20.80 11.41 15.97
C SER A 68 22.22 11.79 15.54
N ASN A 69 22.95 10.88 14.89
CA ASN A 69 24.27 11.16 14.35
C ASN A 69 24.23 11.98 13.06
N ARG A 70 23.07 12.05 12.40
CA ARG A 70 22.86 12.76 11.13
C ARG A 70 21.61 13.65 11.18
N PRO A 71 21.55 14.63 12.11
CA PRO A 71 20.37 15.47 12.28
C PRO A 71 20.01 16.23 10.99
N GLY A 72 20.99 16.63 10.17
CA GLY A 72 20.78 17.29 8.87
C GLY A 72 20.03 16.45 7.82
N GLU A 73 19.97 15.14 8.02
CA GLU A 73 19.26 14.18 7.16
C GLU A 73 17.96 13.68 7.79
N ALA A 74 17.75 13.93 9.09
CA ALA A 74 16.58 13.47 9.82
C ALA A 74 15.28 14.01 9.20
N LEU A 75 14.37 13.08 8.93
CA LEU A 75 13.06 13.34 8.38
C LEU A 75 11.99 13.13 9.45
N GLY A 76 10.93 13.92 9.39
CA GLY A 76 9.81 13.82 10.31
C GLY A 76 8.71 14.81 9.94
N PHE A 77 7.66 14.84 10.74
CA PHE A 77 6.57 15.79 10.55
C PHE A 77 5.85 16.10 11.87
N PRO A 78 5.36 17.33 12.07
CA PRO A 78 4.50 17.66 13.20
C PRO A 78 3.16 16.93 13.07
N VAL A 79 2.76 16.18 14.08
CA VAL A 79 1.54 15.36 14.08
C VAL A 79 0.29 16.25 14.01
N GLU A 80 0.30 17.38 14.70
CA GLU A 80 -0.81 18.35 14.69
C GLU A 80 -1.06 18.95 13.31
N GLU A 81 -0.03 19.19 12.49
CA GLU A 81 -0.21 19.68 11.11
C GLU A 81 -0.93 18.65 10.24
N VAL A 82 -0.64 17.37 10.44
CA VAL A 82 -1.36 16.30 9.73
C VAL A 82 -2.81 16.27 10.17
N TYR A 83 -3.08 16.26 11.48
CA TYR A 83 -4.46 16.23 11.98
C TYR A 83 -5.27 17.45 11.58
N ALA A 84 -4.67 18.64 11.52
CA ALA A 84 -5.34 19.86 11.07
C ALA A 84 -5.94 19.70 9.66
N ALA A 85 -5.27 18.96 8.77
CA ALA A 85 -5.79 18.67 7.42
C ALA A 85 -7.05 17.78 7.43
N TYR A 86 -7.31 17.07 8.54
CA TYR A 86 -8.48 16.19 8.73
C TYR A 86 -9.47 16.76 9.75
N GLY A 87 -9.41 18.07 10.03
CA GLY A 87 -10.32 18.75 10.96
C GLY A 87 -9.94 18.62 12.44
N GLY A 88 -8.82 17.99 12.76
CA GLY A 88 -8.34 17.74 14.12
C GLY A 88 -8.24 16.25 14.46
N LYS A 89 -7.51 15.94 15.54
CA LYS A 89 -7.31 14.56 16.01
C LYS A 89 -8.63 13.88 16.36
N LYS A 90 -9.52 14.61 17.03
CA LYS A 90 -10.81 14.10 17.49
C LYS A 90 -11.70 13.68 16.32
N GLU A 91 -11.73 14.47 15.27
CA GLU A 91 -12.49 14.24 14.03
C GLU A 91 -11.91 13.03 13.29
N ALA A 92 -10.59 12.97 13.15
CA ALA A 92 -9.90 11.84 12.53
C ALA A 92 -10.14 10.52 13.29
N ASP A 93 -10.02 10.55 14.61
CA ASP A 93 -10.30 9.43 15.51
C ASP A 93 -11.77 8.98 15.38
N ALA A 94 -12.71 9.92 15.49
CA ALA A 94 -14.14 9.61 15.44
C ALA A 94 -14.56 8.97 14.11
N ALA A 95 -13.93 9.38 13.00
CA ALA A 95 -14.17 8.82 11.68
C ALA A 95 -13.53 7.44 11.50
N CYS A 96 -12.29 7.22 11.96
CA CYS A 96 -11.57 5.97 11.72
C CYS A 96 -11.89 4.86 12.75
N LEU A 97 -12.06 5.19 14.05
CA LEU A 97 -12.29 4.23 15.15
C LEU A 97 -13.50 3.35 14.94
N ARG A 98 -14.54 3.89 14.32
CA ARG A 98 -15.82 3.19 14.12
C ARG A 98 -16.08 2.84 12.66
N CYS A 99 -15.08 3.03 11.80
CA CYS A 99 -15.24 2.75 10.38
C CYS A 99 -15.17 1.23 10.14
N PRO A 100 -16.19 0.60 9.56
CA PRO A 100 -16.17 -0.84 9.29
C PRO A 100 -15.11 -1.22 8.25
N ALA A 101 -14.69 -0.29 7.39
CA ALA A 101 -13.64 -0.49 6.41
C ALA A 101 -12.22 -0.40 7.00
N ASN A 102 -12.08 -0.11 8.29
CA ASN A 102 -10.78 0.15 8.91
C ASN A 102 -10.07 -1.16 9.26
N VAL A 103 -9.21 -1.64 8.36
CA VAL A 103 -8.38 -2.83 8.58
C VAL A 103 -7.28 -2.52 9.60
N PRO A 104 -7.21 -3.25 10.74
CA PRO A 104 -6.16 -3.03 11.72
C PRO A 104 -4.80 -3.52 11.22
N VAL A 105 -3.74 -3.04 11.87
CA VAL A 105 -2.38 -3.56 11.68
C VAL A 105 -2.13 -4.52 12.84
N ALA A 106 -1.76 -5.76 12.56
CA ALA A 106 -1.29 -6.66 13.62
C ALA A 106 0.17 -6.30 13.91
N SER A 107 0.50 -5.95 15.16
CA SER A 107 1.89 -5.91 15.60
C SER A 107 2.35 -7.34 15.86
N SER A 108 3.37 -7.81 15.16
CA SER A 108 3.96 -9.14 15.36
C SER A 108 4.71 -9.28 16.69
N GLU A 109 4.95 -8.19 17.42
CA GLU A 109 5.86 -8.18 18.58
C GLU A 109 5.18 -7.95 19.94
N LEU A 110 3.87 -7.71 19.99
CA LEU A 110 3.15 -7.50 21.25
C LEU A 110 1.94 -8.44 21.31
N ASP A 111 1.93 -9.26 22.35
CA ASP A 111 0.92 -10.25 22.69
C ASP A 111 -0.53 -9.78 22.41
N GLY A 112 -1.08 -10.18 21.27
CA GLY A 112 -2.53 -10.28 21.03
C GLY A 112 -3.39 -9.01 21.02
N GLU A 113 -2.84 -7.82 21.31
CA GLU A 113 -3.61 -6.59 21.23
C GLU A 113 -3.58 -6.01 19.81
N VAL A 114 -4.72 -6.10 19.13
CA VAL A 114 -4.95 -5.44 17.84
C VAL A 114 -4.92 -3.94 18.08
N GLU A 115 -3.76 -3.31 17.91
CA GLU A 115 -3.66 -1.86 18.02
C GLU A 115 -4.33 -1.18 16.82
N PHE A 116 -5.18 -0.24 17.17
CA PHE A 116 -6.02 0.54 16.28
C PHE A 116 -5.21 1.18 15.14
N SER A 117 -5.60 0.92 13.88
CA SER A 117 -5.04 1.63 12.73
C SER A 117 -5.95 2.81 12.36
N LYS A 118 -5.39 3.95 11.95
CA LYS A 118 -6.15 4.97 11.22
C LYS A 118 -5.94 4.76 9.73
N ALA A 119 -6.94 5.14 8.94
CA ALA A 119 -6.91 4.99 7.49
C ALA A 119 -6.69 3.55 6.99
N GLY A 120 -7.20 2.56 7.73
CA GLY A 120 -7.20 1.12 7.47
C GLY A 120 -7.74 0.67 6.11
N CYS A 121 -8.57 1.50 5.49
CA CYS A 121 -9.41 1.13 4.34
C CYS A 121 -8.70 1.12 2.98
N PHE A 122 -7.37 1.25 2.95
CA PHE A 122 -6.57 1.13 1.74
C PHE A 122 -5.22 0.50 2.03
N GLY A 123 -4.60 0.00 0.99
CA GLY A 123 -3.23 -0.47 1.03
C GLY A 123 -2.73 -0.94 -0.33
N TRP A 124 -1.64 -1.67 -0.29
CA TRP A 124 -0.94 -2.15 -1.46
C TRP A 124 -0.24 -3.47 -1.15
N LEU A 125 0.05 -4.20 -2.21
CA LEU A 125 0.82 -5.43 -2.16
C LEU A 125 1.80 -5.43 -3.33
N PRO A 126 3.07 -5.08 -3.10
CA PRO A 126 4.11 -5.28 -4.09
C PRO A 126 4.34 -6.77 -4.33
N PHE A 127 4.66 -7.12 -5.58
CA PHE A 127 4.95 -8.49 -5.97
C PHE A 127 6.03 -8.51 -7.06
N GLY A 128 6.89 -9.52 -7.07
CA GLY A 128 8.01 -9.65 -8.01
C GLY A 128 9.27 -10.17 -7.32
N ASN A 129 10.18 -10.74 -8.12
CA ASN A 129 11.43 -11.32 -7.64
C ASN A 129 12.54 -10.25 -7.70
N ASP A 130 13.03 -9.84 -6.53
CA ASP A 130 14.37 -9.32 -6.24
C ASP A 130 14.78 -7.82 -6.44
N ASP A 131 15.64 -7.45 -5.48
CA ASP A 131 16.71 -6.45 -5.38
C ASP A 131 16.42 -4.94 -5.51
N GLY A 132 15.35 -4.52 -6.21
CA GLY A 132 15.01 -3.09 -6.37
C GLY A 132 14.05 -2.53 -5.31
N ALA A 133 13.51 -3.40 -4.46
CA ALA A 133 12.30 -3.11 -3.70
C ALA A 133 12.54 -2.26 -2.44
N SER A 134 13.75 -2.17 -1.88
CA SER A 134 13.96 -1.58 -0.55
C SER A 134 13.46 -0.13 -0.41
N GLY A 135 13.81 0.75 -1.35
CA GLY A 135 13.34 2.14 -1.36
C GLY A 135 11.85 2.29 -1.70
N PHE A 136 11.31 1.41 -2.55
CA PHE A 136 9.88 1.39 -2.87
C PHE A 136 9.05 0.88 -1.68
N MET A 137 9.51 -0.16 -0.98
CA MET A 137 8.87 -0.75 0.20
C MET A 137 8.83 0.24 1.37
N ALA A 138 9.93 0.96 1.60
CA ALA A 138 9.99 2.03 2.61
C ALA A 138 8.99 3.17 2.32
N LEU A 139 8.83 3.58 1.05
CA LEU A 139 7.82 4.57 0.66
C LEU A 139 6.38 4.06 0.87
N MET A 140 6.22 2.75 0.73
CA MET A 140 4.94 2.08 0.80
C MET A 140 4.65 1.62 2.24
N GLU A 141 5.40 2.04 3.26
CA GLU A 141 5.18 1.59 4.64
C GLU A 141 5.06 0.05 4.73
N CYS A 142 5.67 -0.66 3.77
CA CYS A 142 5.78 -2.09 3.79
C CYS A 142 7.03 -2.33 4.62
N GLU A 143 6.82 -2.51 5.93
CA GLU A 143 7.90 -2.83 6.85
C GLU A 143 8.72 -3.96 6.26
N GLY A 144 10.00 -3.67 6.03
CA GLY A 144 10.98 -4.70 5.79
C GLY A 144 11.36 -5.27 7.15
N SER A 145 10.77 -6.41 7.52
CA SER A 145 11.36 -7.24 8.56
C SER A 145 11.00 -8.70 8.35
N GLY A 146 12.06 -9.52 8.30
CA GLY A 146 11.97 -10.91 8.74
C GLY A 146 11.74 -11.94 7.63
N ARG A 147 12.86 -12.40 7.07
CA ARG A 147 13.02 -13.69 6.37
C ARG A 147 12.01 -13.89 5.25
N GLU A 148 12.45 -13.61 4.01
CA GLU A 148 12.05 -14.50 2.92
C GLU A 148 12.38 -15.92 3.37
N THR A 149 11.36 -16.63 3.83
CA THR A 149 11.38 -18.08 3.89
C THR A 149 11.75 -18.51 2.49
N GLN A 150 12.99 -19.00 2.33
CA GLN A 150 13.45 -19.73 1.15
C GLN A 150 12.31 -20.64 0.70
N GLY A 151 11.65 -20.30 -0.42
CA GLY A 151 10.36 -20.92 -0.70
C GLY A 151 9.79 -20.51 -2.03
N LEU A 152 8.96 -19.48 -2.07
CA LEU A 152 8.13 -19.12 -3.22
C LEU A 152 7.68 -17.65 -3.14
N SER A 153 7.59 -16.96 -4.29
CA SER A 153 7.05 -15.59 -4.32
C SER A 153 5.57 -15.57 -3.91
N ILE A 154 5.03 -14.42 -3.52
CA ILE A 154 3.60 -14.30 -3.16
C ILE A 154 2.68 -14.71 -4.32
N VAL A 155 3.13 -14.49 -5.56
CA VAL A 155 2.41 -14.91 -6.77
C VAL A 155 2.42 -16.43 -6.88
N ASP A 156 3.56 -17.09 -6.63
CA ASP A 156 3.65 -18.55 -6.69
C ASP A 156 2.83 -19.23 -5.58
N GLN A 157 2.87 -18.68 -4.36
CA GLN A 157 2.01 -19.13 -3.27
C GLN A 157 0.53 -18.97 -3.63
N PHE A 158 0.17 -17.86 -4.28
CA PHE A 158 -1.17 -17.65 -4.79
C PHE A 158 -1.57 -18.64 -5.87
N GLU A 159 -0.71 -18.92 -6.85
CA GLU A 159 -1.00 -19.92 -7.88
C GLU A 159 -1.21 -21.32 -7.28
N ALA A 160 -0.39 -21.71 -6.31
CA ALA A 160 -0.55 -22.98 -5.59
C ALA A 160 -1.88 -23.06 -4.83
N ALA A 161 -2.23 -22.00 -4.09
CA ALA A 161 -3.51 -21.91 -3.38
C ALA A 161 -4.72 -21.79 -4.32
N PHE A 162 -4.55 -21.20 -5.50
CA PHE A 162 -5.60 -21.15 -6.52
C PHE A 162 -5.92 -22.57 -7.03
N LEU A 163 -4.89 -23.37 -7.33
CA LEU A 163 -5.03 -24.72 -7.89
C LEU A 163 -5.76 -25.70 -6.97
N SER A 164 -5.78 -25.43 -5.66
CA SER A 164 -6.50 -26.25 -4.68
C SER A 164 -8.01 -25.96 -4.63
N GLN A 165 -8.50 -24.94 -5.34
CA GLN A 165 -9.92 -24.56 -5.34
C GLN A 165 -10.70 -25.20 -6.49
N GLU A 166 -11.90 -25.72 -6.20
CA GLU A 166 -12.76 -26.38 -7.18
C GLU A 166 -13.48 -25.40 -8.14
N ASP A 167 -13.63 -24.11 -7.76
CA ASP A 167 -14.42 -23.10 -8.49
C ASP A 167 -13.57 -22.08 -9.28
N SER A 168 -12.76 -22.53 -10.25
CA SER A 168 -11.88 -21.63 -11.03
C SER A 168 -12.59 -20.72 -12.04
N GLY A 169 -13.86 -20.99 -12.37
CA GLY A 169 -14.61 -20.25 -13.40
C GLY A 169 -15.07 -18.85 -13.01
N LEU A 170 -14.79 -18.39 -11.78
CA LEU A 170 -15.19 -17.08 -11.28
C LEU A 170 -14.35 -15.92 -11.83
N PHE A 171 -13.20 -16.22 -12.45
CA PHE A 171 -12.24 -15.23 -12.92
C PHE A 171 -11.81 -15.52 -14.37
N PRO A 172 -11.41 -14.49 -15.14
CA PRO A 172 -10.80 -14.64 -16.44
C PRO A 172 -9.62 -15.62 -16.43
N THR A 173 -9.54 -16.45 -17.45
CA THR A 173 -8.44 -17.38 -17.64
C THR A 173 -7.18 -16.64 -18.07
N THR A 174 -6.17 -16.61 -17.22
CA THR A 174 -4.84 -16.07 -17.51
C THR A 174 -3.75 -17.02 -17.03
N SER A 175 -2.52 -16.83 -17.52
CA SER A 175 -1.32 -17.53 -17.05
C SER A 175 -0.19 -16.53 -16.81
N PRO A 176 0.18 -16.23 -15.55
CA PRO A 176 -0.38 -16.72 -14.27
C PRO A 176 -1.85 -16.32 -14.04
N ARG A 177 -2.59 -17.08 -13.22
CA ARG A 177 -4.01 -16.80 -12.85
C ARG A 177 -4.17 -15.56 -11.97
N TRP A 178 -3.12 -15.21 -11.23
CA TRP A 178 -2.96 -13.94 -10.52
C TRP A 178 -3.53 -12.76 -11.30
N PHE A 179 -3.12 -12.63 -12.57
CA PHE A 179 -3.53 -11.51 -13.40
C PHE A 179 -5.03 -11.49 -13.66
N GLY A 180 -5.66 -12.63 -13.90
CA GLY A 180 -7.11 -12.73 -14.16
C GLY A 180 -7.95 -12.41 -12.93
N VAL A 181 -7.47 -12.73 -11.73
CA VAL A 181 -8.13 -12.36 -10.47
C VAL A 181 -8.07 -10.85 -10.26
N TRP A 182 -6.85 -10.30 -10.30
CA TRP A 182 -6.63 -8.90 -9.91
C TRP A 182 -6.94 -7.88 -11.00
N SER A 183 -7.14 -8.30 -12.26
CA SER A 183 -7.54 -7.39 -13.34
C SER A 183 -9.03 -7.03 -13.34
N GLN A 184 -9.85 -7.69 -12.51
CA GLN A 184 -11.30 -7.43 -12.42
C GLN A 184 -11.61 -6.02 -11.91
N GLY A 185 -10.75 -5.46 -11.05
CA GLY A 185 -10.92 -4.15 -10.43
C GLY A 185 -12.00 -4.08 -9.34
N LYS A 186 -13.10 -4.83 -9.47
CA LYS A 186 -14.19 -4.96 -8.50
C LYS A 186 -14.61 -6.42 -8.34
N PHE A 187 -15.02 -6.79 -7.14
CA PHE A 187 -15.38 -8.17 -6.80
C PHE A 187 -16.85 -8.29 -6.37
N THR A 188 -17.48 -9.39 -6.76
CA THR A 188 -18.77 -9.82 -6.19
C THR A 188 -18.57 -10.51 -4.84
N LYS A 189 -19.64 -10.65 -4.06
CA LYS A 189 -19.60 -11.37 -2.77
C LYS A 189 -19.08 -12.81 -2.93
N GLN A 190 -19.52 -13.53 -3.96
CA GLN A 190 -19.05 -14.89 -4.25
C GLN A 190 -17.55 -14.92 -4.56
N GLN A 191 -17.07 -13.95 -5.35
CA GLN A 191 -15.64 -13.83 -5.65
C GLN A 191 -14.81 -13.49 -4.39
N LEU A 192 -15.32 -12.63 -3.50
CA LEU A 192 -14.65 -12.32 -2.24
C LEU A 192 -14.59 -13.52 -1.30
N VAL A 193 -15.67 -14.28 -1.15
CA VAL A 193 -15.68 -15.52 -0.33
C VAL A 193 -14.69 -16.53 -0.88
N TRP A 194 -14.61 -16.67 -2.21
CA TRP A 194 -13.60 -17.51 -2.84
C TRP A 194 -12.19 -16.99 -2.54
N LEU A 195 -11.97 -15.68 -2.65
CA LEU A 195 -10.66 -15.06 -2.43
C LEU A 195 -10.20 -15.17 -0.97
N ASP A 196 -11.10 -15.04 0.01
CA ASP A 196 -10.76 -15.25 1.43
C ASP A 196 -10.31 -16.70 1.69
N ARG A 197 -10.92 -17.70 1.05
CA ARG A 197 -10.44 -19.10 1.13
C ARG A 197 -9.03 -19.27 0.59
N VAL A 198 -8.70 -18.63 -0.54
CA VAL A 198 -7.34 -18.63 -1.08
C VAL A 198 -6.37 -17.90 -0.14
N CYS A 199 -6.77 -16.74 0.38
CA CYS A 199 -5.93 -15.98 1.31
C CYS A 199 -5.60 -16.75 2.59
N GLN A 200 -6.52 -17.58 3.08
CA GLN A 200 -6.30 -18.42 4.27
C GLN A 200 -5.30 -19.56 4.06
N GLN A 201 -5.01 -19.95 2.82
CA GLN A 201 -4.02 -21.00 2.50
C GLN A 201 -2.60 -20.47 2.32
N ILE A 202 -2.45 -19.15 2.24
CA ILE A 202 -1.17 -18.50 1.97
C ILE A 202 -0.58 -18.06 3.31
N ASP A 203 0.43 -18.78 3.76
CA ASP A 203 1.20 -18.46 4.96
C ASP A 203 2.29 -17.44 4.63
N SER A 204 1.91 -16.16 4.66
CA SER A 204 2.84 -15.05 4.40
C SER A 204 3.05 -14.20 5.64
N ALA A 205 4.32 -14.02 6.00
CA ALA A 205 4.74 -13.03 6.99
C ALA A 205 4.61 -11.57 6.48
N SER A 206 4.30 -11.36 5.19
CA SER A 206 4.14 -10.03 4.62
C SER A 206 2.96 -9.30 5.24
N ILE A 207 3.22 -8.20 5.94
CA ILE A 207 2.16 -7.31 6.48
C ILE A 207 1.25 -6.81 5.37
N ALA A 208 1.80 -6.53 4.18
CA ALA A 208 1.02 -6.13 3.01
C ALA A 208 0.01 -7.22 2.60
N TRP A 209 0.44 -8.49 2.62
CA TRP A 209 -0.44 -9.63 2.36
C TRP A 209 -1.50 -9.79 3.45
N GLN A 210 -1.10 -9.74 4.71
CA GLN A 210 -2.00 -9.88 5.85
C GLN A 210 -3.08 -8.79 5.85
N ARG A 211 -2.71 -7.55 5.54
CA ARG A 211 -3.65 -6.44 5.39
C ARG A 211 -4.62 -6.67 4.22
N LEU A 212 -4.13 -7.14 3.07
CA LEU A 212 -4.98 -7.49 1.93
C LEU A 212 -5.98 -8.60 2.30
N ALA A 213 -5.51 -9.70 2.90
CA ALA A 213 -6.35 -10.80 3.34
C ALA A 213 -7.42 -10.34 4.35
N ARG A 214 -7.04 -9.51 5.33
CA ARG A 214 -7.99 -8.93 6.28
C ARG A 214 -8.97 -7.97 5.58
N ALA A 215 -8.54 -7.20 4.59
CA ALA A 215 -9.41 -6.30 3.84
C ALA A 215 -10.50 -7.06 3.06
N VAL A 216 -10.14 -8.20 2.45
CA VAL A 216 -11.10 -9.10 1.80
C VAL A 216 -12.13 -9.59 2.82
N ARG A 217 -11.67 -10.07 3.98
CA ARG A 217 -12.57 -10.56 5.04
C ARG A 217 -13.50 -9.48 5.59
N VAL A 218 -12.97 -8.29 5.88
CA VAL A 218 -13.75 -7.12 6.33
C VAL A 218 -14.82 -6.75 5.29
N SER A 219 -14.48 -6.83 4.00
CA SER A 219 -15.44 -6.55 2.92
C SER A 219 -16.59 -7.56 2.90
N ILE A 220 -16.32 -8.83 3.24
CA ILE A 220 -17.36 -9.87 3.38
C ILE A 220 -18.20 -9.63 4.64
N GLU A 221 -17.55 -9.43 5.80
CA GLU A 221 -18.18 -9.25 7.12
C GLU A 221 -19.18 -8.09 7.12
N HIS A 222 -18.84 -7.01 6.42
CA HIS A 222 -19.63 -5.77 6.41
C HIS A 222 -20.35 -5.50 5.08
N ASP A 223 -20.32 -6.45 4.13
CA ASP A 223 -20.91 -6.31 2.80
C ASP A 223 -20.46 -5.04 2.06
N LEU A 224 -19.16 -4.73 2.18
CA LEU A 224 -18.55 -3.55 1.58
C LEU A 224 -17.95 -3.88 0.21
N GLU A 225 -18.01 -2.92 -0.70
CA GLU A 225 -17.36 -3.07 -2.00
C GLU A 225 -15.84 -3.01 -1.85
N PHE A 226 -15.16 -4.01 -2.42
CA PHE A 226 -13.71 -4.09 -2.48
C PHE A 226 -13.24 -3.75 -3.89
N ARG A 227 -12.33 -2.78 -4.00
CA ARG A 227 -11.71 -2.37 -5.26
C ARG A 227 -10.22 -2.60 -5.24
N VAL A 228 -9.69 -2.97 -6.41
CA VAL A 228 -8.26 -3.14 -6.64
C VAL A 228 -7.84 -2.48 -7.93
N ASP A 229 -6.57 -2.11 -8.01
CA ASP A 229 -5.95 -1.68 -9.25
C ASP A 229 -4.59 -2.37 -9.38
N LEU A 230 -4.49 -3.25 -10.39
CA LEU A 230 -3.23 -3.91 -10.71
C LEU A 230 -2.31 -2.92 -11.42
N THR A 231 -1.15 -2.70 -10.82
CA THR A 231 -0.19 -1.72 -11.28
C THR A 231 1.05 -2.42 -11.81
N PRO A 232 1.41 -2.23 -13.09
CA PRO A 232 2.60 -2.85 -13.67
C PRO A 232 3.88 -2.28 -13.08
N ALA A 233 4.99 -2.96 -13.37
CA ALA A 233 6.33 -2.48 -13.06
C ALA A 233 6.60 -1.13 -13.75
N GLY A 234 7.54 -0.39 -13.18
CA GLY A 234 7.88 0.95 -13.67
C GLY A 234 9.27 1.38 -13.21
N SER A 235 9.53 2.68 -13.31
CA SER A 235 10.75 3.30 -12.79
C SER A 235 10.48 4.73 -12.32
N SER A 236 11.26 5.20 -11.35
CA SER A 236 11.21 6.59 -10.90
C SER A 236 12.54 7.31 -11.12
N ASP A 237 12.44 8.55 -11.62
CA ASP A 237 13.56 9.51 -11.70
C ASP A 237 13.62 10.45 -10.48
N GLY A 238 12.83 10.16 -9.44
CA GLY A 238 12.72 11.00 -8.23
C GLY A 238 11.72 12.15 -8.33
N VAL A 239 11.22 12.46 -9.52
CA VAL A 239 10.21 13.52 -9.77
C VAL A 239 8.94 12.92 -10.37
N CYS A 240 9.12 11.96 -11.26
CA CYS A 240 8.08 11.25 -11.96
C CYS A 240 8.30 9.74 -11.85
N TRP A 241 7.19 9.04 -11.85
CA TRP A 241 7.10 7.61 -11.98
C TRP A 241 6.60 7.29 -13.38
N HIS A 242 7.38 6.49 -14.09
CA HIS A 242 7.16 6.07 -15.46
C HIS A 242 6.70 4.63 -15.45
N VAL A 243 5.62 4.38 -16.18
CA VAL A 243 5.08 3.05 -16.42
C VAL A 243 5.07 2.86 -17.92
N GLU A 244 5.73 1.80 -18.37
CA GLU A 244 5.75 1.42 -19.78
C GLU A 244 4.39 0.94 -20.26
N SER A 245 4.25 0.72 -21.55
CA SER A 245 3.02 0.14 -22.11
C SER A 245 2.72 -1.22 -21.48
N CYS A 246 1.45 -1.46 -21.15
CA CYS A 246 0.98 -2.71 -20.56
C CYS A 246 -0.33 -3.17 -21.21
N CYS A 247 -0.66 -4.44 -21.03
CA CYS A 247 -1.90 -5.02 -21.51
C CYS A 247 -3.12 -4.31 -20.89
N SER A 248 -4.05 -3.86 -21.73
CA SER A 248 -5.27 -3.17 -21.30
C SER A 248 -6.29 -4.07 -20.60
N CYS A 249 -6.15 -5.39 -20.73
CA CYS A 249 -7.03 -6.36 -20.07
C CYS A 249 -6.46 -6.82 -18.73
N CYS A 250 -5.20 -7.28 -18.71
CA CYS A 250 -4.62 -7.95 -17.53
C CYS A 250 -3.49 -7.16 -16.85
N GLY A 251 -3.08 -6.02 -17.38
CA GLY A 251 -2.01 -5.20 -16.78
C GLY A 251 -0.59 -5.76 -16.92
N ALA A 252 -0.39 -6.91 -17.55
CA ALA A 252 0.93 -7.46 -17.82
C ALA A 252 1.80 -6.53 -18.67
N SER A 253 3.08 -6.41 -18.33
CA SER A 253 4.08 -5.65 -19.10
C SER A 253 4.38 -6.28 -20.46
N ASP A 254 4.99 -5.50 -21.35
CA ASP A 254 5.42 -5.91 -22.70
C ASP A 254 4.30 -6.50 -23.59
N PRO A 255 3.26 -5.70 -23.88
CA PRO A 255 2.19 -6.15 -24.74
C PRO A 255 2.66 -6.16 -26.21
N GLU A 256 2.99 -7.35 -26.72
CA GLU A 256 3.04 -7.62 -28.15
C GLU A 256 1.64 -7.46 -28.80
N ALA A 257 1.51 -7.71 -30.10
CA ALA A 257 0.22 -7.71 -30.80
C ALA A 257 -0.82 -8.68 -30.20
N LEU A 258 -0.36 -9.69 -29.45
CA LEU A 258 -1.16 -10.63 -28.67
C LEU A 258 -0.58 -10.72 -27.26
N CYS A 259 -1.39 -10.49 -26.23
CA CYS A 259 -0.92 -10.60 -24.84
C CYS A 259 -0.64 -12.06 -24.47
N LYS A 260 0.60 -12.37 -24.07
CA LYS A 260 1.01 -13.74 -23.66
C LYS A 260 0.33 -14.23 -22.36
N VAL A 261 -0.19 -13.32 -21.53
CA VAL A 261 -0.81 -13.64 -20.24
C VAL A 261 -2.30 -13.93 -20.36
N CYS A 262 -3.05 -13.13 -21.13
CA CYS A 262 -4.51 -13.24 -21.24
C CYS A 262 -5.03 -13.49 -22.66
N GLY A 263 -4.14 -13.57 -23.66
CA GLY A 263 -4.52 -13.81 -25.06
C GLY A 263 -5.29 -12.66 -25.73
N THR A 264 -5.45 -11.50 -25.08
CA THR A 264 -6.16 -10.37 -25.71
C THR A 264 -5.39 -9.79 -26.89
N LYS A 265 -6.14 -9.32 -27.90
CA LYS A 265 -5.65 -8.52 -29.04
C LYS A 265 -5.97 -7.04 -28.89
N ALA A 266 -6.53 -6.63 -27.76
CA ALA A 266 -6.85 -5.24 -27.49
C ALA A 266 -5.57 -4.39 -27.51
N ALA A 267 -5.69 -3.17 -28.02
CA ALA A 267 -4.56 -2.24 -28.04
C ALA A 267 -4.03 -2.03 -26.61
N PRO A 268 -2.70 -2.01 -26.43
CA PRO A 268 -2.10 -1.81 -25.12
C PRO A 268 -2.38 -0.41 -24.60
N LEU A 269 -2.38 -0.29 -23.27
CA LEU A 269 -2.33 1.02 -22.63
C LEU A 269 -1.00 1.67 -22.96
N ARG A 270 -1.04 2.96 -23.30
CA ARG A 270 0.16 3.74 -23.60
C ARG A 270 1.00 3.93 -22.34
N ALA A 271 2.30 4.07 -22.54
CA ALA A 271 3.20 4.48 -21.48
C ALA A 271 2.69 5.77 -20.82
N ARG A 272 2.78 5.83 -19.49
CA ARG A 272 2.26 6.93 -18.69
C ARG A 272 3.32 7.45 -17.74
N LYS A 273 3.27 8.77 -17.53
CA LYS A 273 4.15 9.49 -16.62
C LYS A 273 3.29 10.18 -15.57
N THR A 274 3.56 9.88 -14.30
CA THR A 274 2.84 10.48 -13.17
C THR A 274 3.84 11.11 -12.23
N ARG A 275 3.53 12.27 -11.64
CA ARG A 275 4.40 12.86 -10.61
C ARG A 275 4.46 11.97 -9.38
N VAL A 276 5.65 11.73 -8.84
CA VAL A 276 5.78 11.09 -7.53
C VAL A 276 5.29 12.05 -6.46
N LEU A 277 4.64 11.49 -5.44
CA LEU A 277 4.11 12.26 -4.31
C LEU A 277 5.19 12.63 -3.29
N GLY A 278 6.40 12.09 -3.45
CA GLY A 278 7.51 12.28 -2.53
C GLY A 278 7.31 11.50 -1.22
N LEU A 279 8.09 11.87 -0.21
CA LEU A 279 8.04 11.29 1.14
C LEU A 279 6.94 11.90 2.03
N ARG A 280 5.93 12.58 1.49
CA ARG A 280 4.90 13.21 2.33
C ARG A 280 4.26 12.19 3.31
N PRO A 281 4.03 12.55 4.57
CA PRO A 281 4.17 13.88 5.16
C PRO A 281 5.61 14.25 5.62
N TYR A 282 6.60 13.37 5.48
CA TYR A 282 7.96 13.61 5.96
C TYR A 282 8.68 14.78 5.28
N LEU A 283 9.29 15.62 6.11
CA LEU A 283 10.07 16.80 5.77
C LEU A 283 11.42 16.77 6.52
N LYS A 284 12.41 17.53 6.04
CA LYS A 284 13.68 17.71 6.78
C LYS A 284 13.43 18.49 8.06
N LEU A 285 13.65 17.85 9.21
CA LEU A 285 13.37 18.44 10.53
C LEU A 285 14.21 19.68 10.81
N VAL A 286 15.48 19.70 10.37
CA VAL A 286 16.35 20.88 10.54
C VAL A 286 15.79 22.14 9.87
N ALA A 287 15.01 21.98 8.79
CA ALA A 287 14.39 23.11 8.13
C ALA A 287 13.16 23.67 8.89
N ILE A 288 12.62 22.91 9.84
CA ILE A 288 11.46 23.27 10.66
C ILE A 288 11.91 23.74 12.04
N PHE A 289 12.76 22.96 12.71
CA PHE A 289 13.13 23.16 14.12
C PHE A 289 14.56 23.65 14.35
N GLY A 290 15.42 23.66 13.30
CA GLY A 290 16.84 23.92 13.45
C GLY A 290 17.65 22.68 13.88
N ALA A 291 18.97 22.78 13.85
CA ALA A 291 19.88 21.64 14.03
C ALA A 291 19.88 21.10 15.47
N GLU A 292 19.96 21.97 16.46
CA GLU A 292 20.02 21.59 17.89
C GLU A 292 18.76 20.83 18.32
N GLU A 293 17.58 21.39 18.02
CA GLU A 293 16.31 20.77 18.38
C GLU A 293 16.06 19.47 17.62
N THR A 294 16.45 19.41 16.34
CA THR A 294 16.36 18.15 15.58
C THR A 294 17.23 17.07 16.20
N LYS A 295 18.44 17.41 16.65
CA LYS A 295 19.33 16.45 17.32
C LYS A 295 18.68 15.92 18.61
N ARG A 296 18.15 16.82 19.45
CA ARG A 296 17.43 16.46 20.68
C ARG A 296 16.26 15.51 20.41
N LEU A 297 15.46 15.78 19.37
CA LEU A 297 14.33 14.92 18.99
C LEU A 297 14.77 13.52 18.57
N CYS A 298 15.96 13.38 17.95
CA CYS A 298 16.49 12.10 17.50
C CYS A 298 17.25 11.30 18.59
N GLU A 299 17.61 11.91 19.73
CA GLU A 299 18.42 11.32 20.80
C GLU A 299 17.62 10.37 21.74
N LYS A 300 16.72 9.56 21.19
CA LYS A 300 15.83 8.63 21.93
C LYS A 300 16.48 7.94 23.15
#